data_AF-A0A8C2YS39-F1
#
_entry.id   AF-A0A8C2YS39-F1
#
_cell.length_a   1.000
_cell.length_b   1.000
_cell.length_c   1.000
_cell.angle_alpha   90.00
_cell.angle_beta   90.00
_cell.angle_gamma   90.00
#
_symmetry.space_group_name_H-M   'P 1'
#
loop_
_entity.id
_entity.type
_entity.pdbx_description
1 polymer ?
#
loop_
_entity_poly.entity_id
_entity_poly.type
_entity_poly.pdbx_seq_one_letter_code
_entity_poly.pdbx_strand_id
1 'polypeptide(L)'
;METGPGSDVSSDHEICSPGLLVFAGCSEQDSSLAKQFWLRASMSPTNESQLMLTRGSSQRLPVAGSKSNVAEKSHIQPSPSENNKNTDIIAETLRIQEAEEKEKYLQKAKKRDEILQLLRKQREERISKELISRPYKVKDKVHNKTPVVPETDSKDQEEVKALD
;
A
#
# COMPACT_ATOMS: atom_id res chain seq x y z
N MET A 1 46.41 49.52 24.43
CA MET A 1 47.35 48.81 23.54
C MET A 1 47.60 47.44 24.14
N GLU A 2 47.67 46.43 23.26
CA GLU A 2 48.05 45.01 23.42
C GLU A 2 46.91 44.11 22.90
N THR A 3 47.21 43.47 21.78
CA THR A 3 46.36 42.79 20.80
C THR A 3 46.66 41.30 20.77
N GLY A 4 45.62 40.46 20.86
CA GLY A 4 45.56 39.07 20.31
C GLY A 4 46.48 38.02 20.95
N PRO A 5 46.32 36.71 20.63
CA PRO A 5 45.49 36.08 19.60
C PRO A 5 44.27 35.34 20.22
N GLY A 6 43.11 35.24 19.58
CA GLY A 6 42.93 34.50 18.32
C GLY A 6 42.85 33.00 18.61
N SER A 7 41.86 32.55 19.39
CA SER A 7 41.57 31.12 19.50
C SER A 7 40.83 30.71 18.23
N ASP A 8 41.62 30.15 17.30
CA ASP A 8 41.15 29.44 16.12
C ASP A 8 39.97 28.54 16.47
N VAL A 9 38.89 28.70 15.71
CA VAL A 9 37.85 27.67 15.59
C VAL A 9 38.48 26.56 14.75
N SER A 10 39.28 25.72 15.39
CA SER A 10 39.67 24.45 14.82
C SER A 10 38.42 23.58 14.80
N SER A 11 37.79 23.55 13.62
CA SER A 11 36.82 22.54 13.25
C SER A 11 37.54 21.20 13.23
N ASP A 12 37.72 20.60 14.41
CA ASP A 12 38.10 19.22 14.53
C ASP A 12 36.97 18.42 13.90
N HIS A 13 37.16 18.02 12.65
CA HIS A 13 36.55 16.79 12.16
C HIS A 13 37.14 15.66 12.99
N GLU A 14 36.61 15.49 14.21
CA GLU A 14 36.77 14.25 14.95
C GLU A 14 36.24 13.15 14.04
N ILE A 15 37.17 12.43 13.42
CA ILE A 15 36.89 11.12 12.87
C ILE A 15 36.56 10.27 14.11
N CYS A 16 35.27 10.26 14.44
CA CYS A 16 34.70 9.47 15.51
C CYS A 16 35.16 8.03 15.27
N SER A 17 36.01 7.53 16.17
CA SER A 17 36.34 6.11 16.22
C SER A 17 35.01 5.35 16.25
N PRO A 18 34.83 4.23 15.53
CA PRO A 18 33.54 3.54 15.47
C PRO A 18 33.12 3.11 16.88
N GLY A 19 32.41 4.00 17.56
CA GLY A 19 32.02 3.89 18.94
C GLY A 19 30.87 2.92 19.04
N LEU A 20 30.81 2.21 20.16
CA LEU A 20 29.66 1.38 20.47
C LEU A 20 28.42 2.29 20.51
N LEU A 21 27.47 2.08 19.60
CA LEU A 21 26.22 2.84 19.60
C LEU A 21 25.39 2.42 20.82
N VAL A 22 25.46 3.23 21.88
CA VAL A 22 24.67 3.05 23.10
C VAL A 22 23.45 3.96 23.05
N PHE A 23 22.26 3.39 23.17
CA PHE A 23 21.01 4.15 23.34
C PHE A 23 20.91 4.67 24.78
N ALA A 24 21.55 5.81 25.06
CA ALA A 24 21.45 6.46 26.37
C ALA A 24 20.21 7.37 26.45
N GLY A 25 19.49 7.33 27.57
CA GLY A 25 18.31 8.19 27.80
C GLY A 25 17.03 7.78 27.06
N CYS A 26 17.04 6.68 26.29
CA CYS A 26 15.86 6.11 25.64
C CYS A 26 15.17 5.07 26.53
N SER A 27 13.86 4.87 26.33
CA SER A 27 13.15 3.77 26.98
C SER A 27 13.66 2.41 26.45
N GLU A 28 13.48 1.34 27.24
CA GLU A 28 13.84 -0.02 26.81
C GLU A 28 13.14 -0.39 25.49
N GLN A 29 11.87 0.00 25.36
CA GLN A 29 11.06 -0.24 24.17
C GLN A 29 11.67 0.44 22.93
N ASP A 30 12.08 1.69 23.04
CA ASP A 30 12.71 2.42 21.93
C ASP A 30 14.05 1.80 21.55
N SER A 31 14.84 1.35 22.54
CA SER A 31 16.10 0.67 22.30
C SER A 31 15.90 -0.66 21.53
N SER A 32 14.84 -1.39 21.86
CA SER A 32 14.50 -2.66 21.20
C SER A 32 14.06 -2.42 19.75
N LEU A 33 13.25 -1.39 19.50
CA LEU A 33 12.79 -1.01 18.18
C LEU A 33 13.96 -0.56 17.30
N ALA A 34 14.84 0.29 17.84
CA ALA A 34 16.01 0.75 17.12
C ALA A 34 16.95 -0.41 16.75
N LYS A 35 17.17 -1.37 17.65
CA LYS A 35 17.93 -2.59 17.36
C LYS A 35 17.30 -3.40 16.24
N GLN A 36 15.97 -3.61 16.27
CA GLN A 36 15.26 -4.33 15.21
C GLN A 36 15.34 -3.60 13.87
N PHE A 37 15.17 -2.27 13.88
CA PHE A 37 15.29 -1.43 12.70
C PHE A 37 16.66 -1.56 12.07
N TRP A 38 17.73 -1.34 12.84
CA TRP A 38 19.10 -1.40 12.33
C TRP A 38 19.49 -2.80 11.89
N LEU A 39 19.05 -3.84 12.60
CA LEU A 39 19.24 -5.22 12.18
C LEU A 39 18.64 -5.44 10.78
N ARG A 40 17.38 -5.04 10.57
CA ARG A 40 16.71 -5.16 9.27
C ARG A 40 17.34 -4.28 8.19
N ALA A 41 17.71 -3.05 8.52
CA ALA A 41 18.34 -2.12 7.58
C ALA A 41 19.75 -2.55 7.17
N SER A 42 20.46 -3.28 8.04
CA SER A 42 21.79 -3.85 7.76
C SER A 42 21.76 -5.15 6.97
N MET A 43 20.59 -5.80 6.85
CA MET A 43 20.46 -6.95 5.97
C MET A 43 20.64 -6.50 4.52
N SER A 44 21.46 -7.23 3.77
CA SER A 44 21.54 -6.99 2.32
C SER A 44 20.14 -7.14 1.72
N PRO A 45 19.74 -6.27 0.78
CA PRO A 45 18.45 -6.41 0.10
C PRO A 45 18.34 -7.82 -0.48
N THR A 46 17.14 -8.41 -0.45
CA THR A 46 16.88 -9.74 -1.00
C THR A 46 17.34 -9.79 -2.46
N ASN A 47 17.78 -10.96 -2.91
CA ASN A 47 18.44 -11.12 -4.22
C ASN A 47 17.55 -10.63 -5.39
N GLU A 48 16.23 -10.65 -5.21
CA GLU A 48 15.22 -10.10 -6.15
C GLU A 48 15.23 -8.57 -6.28
N SER A 49 15.68 -7.86 -5.24
CA SER A 49 15.83 -6.39 -5.22
C SER A 49 17.23 -5.95 -5.65
N GLN A 50 18.17 -6.89 -5.77
CA GLN A 50 19.50 -6.60 -6.29
C GLN A 50 19.44 -6.59 -7.82
N LEU A 51 19.48 -5.39 -8.41
CA LEU A 51 19.87 -5.19 -9.81
C LEU A 51 21.37 -5.46 -10.01
N MET A 52 21.94 -6.43 -9.31
CA MET A 52 23.30 -6.87 -9.55
C MET A 52 23.28 -7.67 -10.84
N LEU A 53 23.71 -7.02 -11.92
CA LEU A 53 24.35 -7.70 -13.03
C LEU A 53 25.35 -8.68 -12.41
N THR A 54 25.02 -9.97 -12.45
CA THR A 54 25.96 -11.04 -12.09
C THR A 54 27.27 -10.73 -12.81
N ARG A 55 28.40 -10.86 -12.12
CA ARG A 55 29.74 -10.55 -12.66
C ARG A 55 30.02 -11.52 -13.83
N GLY A 56 29.55 -11.15 -15.02
CA GLY A 56 29.45 -12.03 -16.20
C GLY A 56 28.20 -11.83 -17.07
N SER A 57 27.19 -11.06 -16.62
CA SER A 57 26.04 -10.67 -17.44
C SER A 57 26.47 -9.67 -18.50
N SER A 58 26.92 -10.20 -19.64
CA SER A 58 27.01 -9.43 -20.86
C SER A 58 25.57 -9.16 -21.30
N GLN A 59 25.06 -7.96 -21.05
CA GLN A 59 23.77 -7.47 -21.56
C GLN A 59 23.85 -7.23 -23.07
N ARG A 60 24.38 -8.20 -23.81
CA ARG A 60 24.40 -8.27 -25.26
C ARG A 60 24.00 -9.68 -25.60
N LEU A 61 22.85 -9.80 -26.27
CA LEU A 61 22.49 -11.04 -26.94
C LEU A 61 23.67 -11.46 -27.83
N PRO A 62 24.06 -12.75 -27.83
CA PRO A 62 25.14 -13.20 -28.69
C PRO A 62 24.81 -12.85 -30.14
N VAL A 63 25.73 -12.15 -30.80
CA VAL A 63 25.65 -11.95 -32.25
C VAL A 63 25.77 -13.33 -32.90
N ALA A 64 24.84 -13.68 -33.78
CA ALA A 64 24.79 -15.00 -34.39
C ALA A 64 26.14 -15.34 -35.07
N GLY A 65 26.89 -16.28 -34.47
CA GLY A 65 28.19 -16.68 -34.97
C GLY A 65 28.72 -17.95 -34.28
N SER A 66 28.73 -19.03 -35.06
CA SER A 66 29.48 -20.29 -34.98
C SER A 66 29.73 -21.01 -33.64
N LYS A 67 29.50 -22.33 -33.68
CA LYS A 67 29.54 -23.29 -32.58
C LYS A 67 30.96 -23.44 -31.99
N SER A 68 31.10 -23.32 -30.68
CA SER A 68 32.15 -24.00 -29.92
C SER A 68 31.68 -24.29 -28.49
N ASN A 69 31.66 -25.58 -28.16
CA ASN A 69 31.32 -26.11 -26.84
C ASN A 69 32.39 -25.70 -25.82
N VAL A 70 32.01 -24.99 -24.75
CA VAL A 70 32.77 -24.99 -23.50
C VAL A 70 31.78 -25.07 -22.35
N ALA A 71 31.93 -26.14 -21.58
CA ALA A 71 31.19 -26.45 -20.39
C ALA A 71 31.65 -25.58 -19.23
N GLU A 72 30.72 -25.01 -18.47
CA GLU A 72 30.91 -24.70 -17.05
C GLU A 72 29.54 -24.54 -16.40
N LYS A 73 29.07 -25.61 -15.75
CA LYS A 73 27.85 -25.61 -14.96
C LYS A 73 28.24 -25.74 -13.49
N SER A 74 28.58 -24.62 -12.85
CA SER A 74 28.68 -24.52 -11.40
C SER A 74 27.26 -24.48 -10.82
N HIS A 75 26.70 -25.68 -10.64
CA HIS A 75 25.49 -25.89 -9.86
C HIS A 75 25.83 -25.72 -8.37
N ILE A 76 25.77 -24.49 -7.87
CA ILE A 76 25.66 -24.27 -6.42
C ILE A 76 24.24 -24.68 -6.07
N GLN A 77 24.11 -25.93 -5.62
CA GLN A 77 22.90 -26.46 -5.04
C GLN A 77 22.70 -25.75 -3.69
N PRO A 78 21.57 -25.05 -3.45
CA PRO A 78 21.23 -24.64 -2.10
C PRO A 78 20.98 -25.91 -1.30
N SER A 79 21.78 -26.17 -0.28
CA SER A 79 21.50 -27.21 0.70
C SER A 79 20.10 -26.95 1.28
N PRO A 80 19.19 -27.93 1.32
CA PRO A 80 17.94 -27.79 2.05
C PRO A 80 18.29 -27.69 3.54
N SER A 81 18.36 -26.45 4.05
CA SER A 81 18.48 -26.19 5.47
C SER A 81 17.22 -26.74 6.14
N GLU A 82 17.42 -27.63 7.11
CA GLU A 82 16.39 -28.30 7.91
C GLU A 82 15.61 -27.31 8.78
N ASN A 83 14.72 -26.52 8.16
CA ASN A 83 13.92 -25.52 8.85
C ASN A 83 12.41 -25.73 8.59
N ASN A 84 11.97 -26.98 8.39
CA ASN A 84 10.56 -27.33 8.10
C ASN A 84 9.59 -26.64 9.08
N LYS A 85 9.92 -26.63 10.38
CA LYS A 85 9.07 -26.07 11.44
C LYS A 85 8.89 -24.56 11.35
N ASN A 86 9.92 -23.84 10.89
CA ASN A 86 9.87 -22.38 10.82
C ASN A 86 9.06 -21.90 9.61
N THR A 87 9.10 -22.66 8.50
CA THR A 87 8.29 -22.37 7.31
C THR A 87 6.79 -22.53 7.61
N ASP A 88 6.43 -23.56 8.39
CA ASP A 88 5.03 -23.80 8.80
C ASP A 88 4.50 -22.68 9.70
N ILE A 89 5.30 -22.21 10.66
CA ILE A 89 4.93 -21.07 11.53
C ILE A 89 4.72 -19.78 10.71
N ILE A 90 5.60 -19.49 9.74
CA ILE A 90 5.46 -18.31 8.88
C ILE A 90 4.17 -18.41 8.05
N ALA A 91 3.89 -19.57 7.46
CA ALA A 91 2.67 -19.78 6.70
C ALA A 91 1.40 -19.62 7.56
N GLU A 92 1.41 -20.12 8.80
CA GLU A 92 0.32 -19.96 9.75
C GLU A 92 0.10 -18.49 10.13
N THR A 93 1.18 -17.75 10.43
CA THR A 93 1.05 -16.31 10.75
C THR A 93 0.45 -15.50 9.59
N LEU A 94 0.81 -15.82 8.34
CA LEU A 94 0.22 -15.17 7.16
C LEU A 94 -1.27 -15.51 7.00
N ARG A 95 -1.65 -16.78 7.25
CA ARG A 95 -3.06 -17.21 7.22
C ARG A 95 -3.91 -16.47 8.24
N ILE A 96 -3.40 -16.30 9.46
CA ILE A 96 -4.10 -15.58 10.54
C ILE A 96 -4.29 -14.11 10.13
N GLN A 97 -3.25 -13.44 9.64
CA GLN A 97 -3.35 -12.06 9.15
C GLN A 97 -4.38 -11.91 8.02
N GLU A 98 -4.35 -12.82 7.03
CA GLU A 98 -5.30 -12.81 5.93
C GLU A 98 -6.75 -12.99 6.42
N ALA A 99 -6.96 -13.86 7.42
CA ALA A 99 -8.27 -14.09 8.02
C ALA A 99 -8.79 -12.86 8.78
N GLU A 100 -7.93 -12.21 9.58
CA GLU A 100 -8.25 -10.98 10.32
C GLU A 100 -8.60 -9.83 9.35
N GLU A 101 -7.83 -9.69 8.27
CA GLU A 101 -8.13 -8.69 7.23
C GLU A 101 -9.47 -8.97 6.54
N LYS A 102 -9.73 -10.23 6.15
CA LYS A 102 -11.01 -10.64 5.54
C LYS A 102 -12.18 -10.33 6.45
N GLU A 103 -12.10 -10.64 7.74
CA GLU A 103 -13.15 -10.34 8.69
C GLU A 103 -13.40 -8.83 8.81
N LYS A 104 -12.32 -8.04 8.90
CA LYS A 104 -12.41 -6.57 8.92
C LYS A 104 -13.13 -6.01 7.68
N TYR A 105 -12.82 -6.52 6.49
CA TYR A 105 -13.50 -6.09 5.27
C TYR A 105 -14.96 -6.53 5.21
N LEU A 106 -15.28 -7.72 5.72
CA LEU A 106 -16.65 -8.21 5.84
C LEU A 106 -17.50 -7.31 6.75
N GLN A 107 -16.95 -6.91 7.90
CA GLN A 107 -17.63 -5.95 8.80
C GLN A 107 -17.85 -4.59 8.14
N LYS A 108 -16.88 -4.10 7.35
CA LYS A 108 -17.03 -2.86 6.58
C LYS A 108 -18.12 -2.97 5.51
N ALA A 109 -18.24 -4.11 4.83
CA ALA A 109 -19.28 -4.35 3.83
C ALA A 109 -20.67 -4.30 4.48
N LYS A 110 -20.86 -4.98 5.62
CA LYS A 110 -22.12 -4.92 6.39
C LYS A 110 -22.50 -3.49 6.77
N LYS A 111 -21.57 -2.72 7.33
CA LYS A 111 -21.80 -1.31 7.67
C LYS A 111 -22.17 -0.47 6.45
N ARG A 112 -21.54 -0.71 5.30
CA ARG A 112 -21.88 -0.04 4.04
C ARG A 112 -23.31 -0.34 3.63
N ASP A 113 -23.72 -1.60 3.70
CA ASP A 113 -25.08 -2.02 3.33
C ASP A 113 -26.14 -1.41 4.24
N GLU A 114 -25.88 -1.36 5.55
CA GLU A 114 -26.74 -0.68 6.53
C GLU A 114 -26.93 0.81 6.18
N ILE A 115 -25.84 1.52 5.86
CA ILE A 115 -25.89 2.93 5.44
C ILE A 115 -26.72 3.08 4.16
N LEU A 116 -26.50 2.23 3.16
CA LEU A 116 -27.26 2.30 1.91
C LEU A 116 -28.75 2.03 2.13
N GLN A 117 -29.12 1.08 2.99
CA GLN A 117 -30.52 0.83 3.35
C GLN A 117 -31.14 2.05 4.04
N LEU A 118 -30.44 2.67 4.99
CA LEU A 118 -30.91 3.88 5.65
C LEU A 118 -31.16 5.02 4.65
N LEU A 119 -30.22 5.25 3.73
CA LEU A 119 -30.35 6.30 2.71
C LEU A 119 -31.52 6.03 1.76
N ARG A 120 -31.75 4.77 1.36
CA ARG A 120 -32.91 4.38 0.55
C ARG A 120 -34.22 4.71 1.27
N LYS A 121 -34.34 4.33 2.55
CA LYS A 121 -35.51 4.64 3.38
C LYS A 121 -35.75 6.15 3.49
N GLN A 122 -34.70 6.93 3.76
CA GLN A 122 -34.81 8.40 3.83
C GLN A 122 -35.26 9.00 2.50
N ARG A 123 -34.78 8.47 1.37
CA ARG A 123 -35.19 8.92 0.03
C ARG A 123 -36.67 8.63 -0.22
N GLU A 124 -37.13 7.43 0.12
CA GLU A 124 -38.55 7.04 -0.01
C GLU A 124 -39.47 7.90 0.88
N GLU A 125 -39.05 8.19 2.11
CA GLU A 125 -39.75 9.10 3.01
C GLU A 125 -39.81 10.53 2.45
N ARG A 126 -38.73 11.02 1.83
CA ARG A 126 -38.73 12.32 1.16
C ARG A 126 -39.70 12.33 -0.02
N ILE A 127 -39.64 11.31 -0.89
CA ILE A 127 -40.50 11.21 -2.07
C ILE A 127 -41.98 11.17 -1.67
N SER A 128 -42.34 10.39 -0.64
CA SER A 128 -43.73 10.31 -0.16
C SER A 128 -44.24 11.65 0.39
N LYS A 129 -43.43 12.39 1.16
CA LYS A 129 -43.76 13.75 1.62
C LYS A 129 -43.94 14.73 0.46
N GLU A 130 -43.03 14.67 -0.52
CA GLU A 130 -43.13 15.52 -1.71
C GLU A 130 -44.37 15.22 -2.54
N LEU A 131 -44.71 13.95 -2.75
CA LEU A 131 -45.92 13.53 -3.48
C LEU A 131 -47.20 14.14 -2.88
N ILE A 132 -47.31 14.18 -1.55
CA ILE A 132 -48.45 14.80 -0.85
C ILE A 132 -48.45 16.32 -1.02
N SER A 133 -47.28 16.97 -1.02
CA SER A 133 -47.16 18.43 -1.14
C SER A 133 -47.28 18.97 -2.58
N ARG A 134 -46.99 18.13 -3.59
CA ARG A 134 -47.08 18.48 -5.02
C ARG A 134 -48.41 19.16 -5.42
N PRO A 135 -49.60 18.62 -5.05
CA PRO A 135 -50.87 19.26 -5.38
C PRO A 135 -51.15 20.56 -4.61
N TYR A 136 -50.49 20.81 -3.47
CA TYR A 136 -50.73 21.98 -2.63
C TYR A 136 -49.67 23.10 -2.80
N LYS A 137 -48.70 22.94 -3.71
CA LYS A 137 -47.81 24.05 -4.04
C LYS A 137 -48.65 25.21 -4.59
N VAL A 138 -48.70 26.30 -3.81
CA VAL A 138 -49.37 27.55 -4.17
C VAL A 138 -48.85 27.94 -5.55
N LYS A 139 -49.77 28.04 -6.52
CA LYS A 139 -49.45 28.48 -7.87
C LYS A 139 -49.02 29.94 -7.79
N ASP A 140 -47.72 30.18 -7.62
CA ASP A 140 -47.15 31.47 -7.96
C ASP A 140 -47.54 31.76 -9.41
N LYS A 141 -48.11 32.94 -9.61
CA LYS A 141 -48.86 33.29 -10.81
C LYS A 141 -48.05 32.95 -12.06
N VAL A 142 -48.69 32.13 -12.88
CA VAL A 142 -48.28 31.70 -14.22
C VAL A 142 -47.72 32.88 -15.01
N HIS A 143 -46.41 32.86 -15.24
CA HIS A 143 -45.79 33.47 -16.42
C HIS A 143 -45.18 32.34 -17.26
N ASN A 144 -46.01 31.83 -18.17
CA ASN A 144 -45.70 31.27 -19.48
C ASN A 144 -44.55 30.22 -19.62
N LYS A 145 -44.99 28.96 -19.80
CA LYS A 145 -44.65 28.01 -20.88
C LYS A 145 -43.17 27.69 -21.17
N THR A 146 -42.76 26.46 -20.80
CA THR A 146 -42.11 25.49 -21.72
C THR A 146 -42.42 24.06 -21.24
N PRO A 147 -42.86 23.12 -22.09
CA PRO A 147 -42.99 21.72 -21.71
C PRO A 147 -41.61 21.04 -21.84
N VAL A 148 -41.00 20.67 -20.72
CA VAL A 148 -39.84 19.77 -20.71
C VAL A 148 -40.36 18.38 -20.34
N VAL A 149 -40.29 17.52 -21.34
CA VAL A 149 -40.67 16.10 -21.34
C VAL A 149 -39.94 15.37 -20.20
N PRO A 150 -40.59 14.44 -19.46
CA PRO A 150 -39.89 13.52 -18.59
C PRO A 150 -39.24 12.43 -19.44
N GLU A 151 -37.97 12.61 -19.79
CA GLU A 151 -37.22 11.64 -20.58
C GLU A 151 -36.39 10.72 -19.67
N THR A 152 -36.81 9.46 -19.65
CA THR A 152 -36.03 8.21 -19.49
C THR A 152 -35.43 7.85 -18.12
N ASP A 153 -36.22 7.11 -17.33
CA ASP A 153 -35.78 6.07 -16.36
C ASP A 153 -35.65 4.68 -17.04
N SER A 154 -35.95 4.59 -18.34
CA SER A 154 -35.95 3.33 -19.11
C SER A 154 -34.57 2.92 -19.62
N LYS A 155 -33.63 3.87 -19.74
CA LYS A 155 -32.31 3.63 -20.32
C LYS A 155 -31.40 2.85 -19.37
N ASP A 156 -31.45 3.17 -18.08
CA ASP A 156 -30.66 2.50 -17.05
C ASP A 156 -31.09 1.03 -16.84
N GLN A 157 -32.35 0.67 -17.10
CA GLN A 157 -32.82 -0.72 -16.98
C GLN A 157 -32.42 -1.61 -18.16
N GLU A 158 -32.20 -1.02 -19.33
CA GLU A 158 -31.79 -1.74 -20.54
C GLU A 158 -30.30 -2.09 -20.50
N GLU A 159 -29.46 -1.20 -19.96
CA GLU A 159 -28.01 -1.44 -19.80
C GLU A 159 -27.70 -2.60 -18.84
N VAL A 160 -28.53 -2.81 -17.80
CA VAL A 160 -28.35 -3.94 -16.86
C VAL A 160 -28.69 -5.28 -17.52
N LYS A 161 -29.64 -5.32 -18.45
CA LYS A 161 -30.03 -6.57 -19.15
C LYS A 161 -29.08 -6.97 -20.27
N ALA A 162 -28.26 -6.06 -20.77
CA ALA A 162 -27.32 -6.32 -21.86
C ALA A 162 -25.99 -6.95 -21.39
N LEU A 163 -25.83 -7.16 -20.07
CA LEU A 163 -24.61 -7.69 -19.45
C LEU A 163 -24.74 -9.15 -18.96
N ASP A 164 -25.92 -9.76 -19.11
CA ASP A 164 -26.18 -11.18 -18.84
C ASP A 164 -25.99 -12.05 -20.11
#